data_AF-A0A511J9M9-F1
#
_entry.id   AF-A0A511J9M9-F1
#
_cell.length_a   1.000
_cell.length_b   1.000
_cell.length_c   1.000
_cell.angle_alpha   90.00
_cell.angle_beta   90.00
_cell.angle_gamma   90.00
#
_symmetry.space_group_name_H-M   'P 1'
#
loop_
_entity.id
_entity.type
_entity.pdbx_description
1 polymer ?
#
loop_
_entity_poly.entity_id
_entity_poly.type
_entity_poly.pdbx_seq_one_letter_code
_entity_poly.pdbx_strand_id
1 'polypeptide(L)'
;MRSMLSDDPNNERAFMALAEIVRRRAAETGPDGDPLTAPQDEVERQRAADLAVWALGEELAGNPRAWYPLIEVARLSVRDDHEGTLRRLTTAAERDPSGQALVAGLALLRSAGQPVEALGLGVGHWRPREHVPEVARELVLASIEAGRPLEAKQHIAALDLHPDRKAVAPLREELVRTLAEAEQSIPGT
;
A
#
# COMPACT_ATOMS: atom_id res chain seq x y z
N MET A 1 -0.78 0.50 -23.20
CA MET A 1 -1.08 0.51 -21.74
C MET A 1 -2.12 -0.53 -21.37
N ARG A 2 -3.37 -0.44 -21.87
CA ARG A 2 -4.39 -1.48 -21.59
C ARG A 2 -3.91 -2.91 -21.93
N SER A 3 -3.32 -3.12 -23.11
CA SER A 3 -2.70 -4.42 -23.46
C SER A 3 -1.59 -4.86 -22.49
N MET A 4 -0.74 -3.94 -22.01
CA MET A 4 0.30 -4.27 -21.03
C MET A 4 -0.29 -4.68 -19.68
N LEU A 5 -1.40 -4.05 -19.26
CA LEU A 5 -2.11 -4.38 -18.02
C LEU A 5 -2.97 -5.65 -18.16
N SER A 6 -3.33 -6.04 -19.37
CA SER A 6 -3.90 -7.37 -19.63
C SER A 6 -2.86 -8.47 -19.42
N ASP A 7 -1.62 -8.24 -19.85
CA ASP A 7 -0.51 -9.18 -19.69
C ASP A 7 -0.03 -9.25 -18.23
N ASP A 8 0.23 -8.08 -17.64
CA ASP A 8 0.64 -7.89 -16.25
C ASP A 8 -0.19 -6.79 -15.57
N PRO A 9 -1.25 -7.15 -14.83
CA PRO A 9 -2.10 -6.17 -14.16
C PRO A 9 -1.39 -5.43 -13.01
N ASN A 10 -0.19 -5.87 -12.63
CA ASN A 10 0.62 -5.27 -11.57
C ASN A 10 1.74 -4.39 -12.12
N ASN A 11 1.74 -4.11 -13.43
CA ASN A 11 2.70 -3.19 -14.03
C ASN A 11 2.43 -1.75 -13.57
N GLU A 12 3.10 -1.34 -12.49
CA GLU A 12 2.90 -0.04 -11.84
C GLU A 12 3.04 1.12 -12.83
N ARG A 13 4.07 1.08 -13.68
CA ARG A 13 4.31 2.13 -14.68
C ARG A 13 3.17 2.24 -15.68
N ALA A 14 2.65 1.12 -16.16
CA ALA A 14 1.53 1.10 -17.09
C ALA A 14 0.23 1.55 -16.42
N PHE A 15 0.01 1.18 -15.15
CA PHE A 15 -1.13 1.63 -14.37
C PHE A 15 -1.07 3.14 -14.18
N MET A 16 0.04 3.68 -13.67
CA MET A 16 0.20 5.11 -13.40
C MET A 16 0.07 5.95 -14.67
N ALA A 17 0.65 5.49 -15.78
CA ALA A 17 0.50 6.19 -17.06
C ALA A 17 -0.95 6.18 -17.57
N LEU A 18 -1.70 5.09 -17.35
CA LEU A 18 -3.11 5.02 -17.72
C LEU A 18 -4.00 5.86 -16.77
N ALA A 19 -3.72 5.81 -15.47
CA ALA A 19 -4.35 6.63 -14.44
C ALA A 19 -4.21 8.13 -14.80
N GLU A 20 -3.03 8.56 -15.21
CA GLU A 20 -2.79 9.95 -15.62
C GLU A 20 -3.56 10.36 -16.88
N ILE A 21 -3.78 9.45 -17.83
CA ILE A 21 -4.62 9.75 -19.00
C ILE A 21 -6.09 9.89 -18.58
N VAL A 22 -6.60 8.99 -17.73
CA VAL A 22 -8.01 9.06 -17.31
C VAL A 22 -8.28 10.25 -16.39
N ARG A 23 -7.33 10.65 -15.53
CA ARG A 23 -7.42 11.88 -14.71
C ARG A 23 -7.56 13.11 -15.59
N ARG A 24 -6.65 13.30 -16.56
CA ARG A 24 -6.68 14.46 -17.47
C ARG A 24 -7.98 14.52 -18.26
N ARG A 25 -8.43 13.38 -18.80
CA ARG A 25 -9.69 13.32 -19.55
C ARG A 25 -10.91 13.67 -18.69
N ALA A 26 -10.94 13.22 -17.44
CA ALA A 26 -12.03 13.51 -16.50
C ALA A 26 -12.02 14.97 -16.02
N ALA A 27 -10.85 15.61 -15.96
CA ALA A 27 -10.74 17.04 -15.64
C ALA A 27 -11.08 17.95 -16.83
N GLU A 28 -10.90 17.49 -18.07
CA GLU A 28 -11.25 18.21 -19.30
C GLU A 28 -12.74 18.05 -19.68
N THR A 29 -13.33 16.90 -19.36
CA THR A 29 -14.73 16.58 -19.66
C THR A 29 -15.49 16.62 -18.35
N GLY A 30 -16.12 17.76 -18.03
CA GLY A 30 -17.05 17.82 -16.88
C GLY A 30 -18.12 16.72 -16.96
N PRO A 31 -18.82 16.40 -15.86
CA PRO A 31 -19.60 15.17 -15.70
C PRO A 31 -20.63 14.88 -16.80
N ASP A 32 -21.09 15.89 -17.55
CA ASP A 32 -22.08 15.73 -18.61
C ASP A 32 -21.64 16.19 -20.01
N GLY A 33 -20.42 16.72 -20.19
CA GLY A 33 -19.99 17.28 -21.48
C GLY A 33 -20.90 18.40 -22.01
N ASP A 34 -21.75 18.97 -21.16
CA ASP A 34 -22.76 19.97 -21.50
C ASP A 34 -22.10 21.36 -21.55
N PRO A 35 -22.09 22.03 -22.73
CA PRO A 35 -21.53 23.37 -22.89
C PRO A 35 -22.27 24.46 -22.10
N LEU A 36 -23.39 24.15 -21.43
CA LEU A 36 -24.12 25.05 -20.55
C LEU A 36 -23.81 24.86 -19.05
N THR A 37 -22.92 23.93 -18.68
CA THR A 37 -22.48 23.79 -17.29
C THR A 37 -21.50 24.91 -16.92
N ALA A 38 -21.62 25.45 -15.70
CA ALA A 38 -20.66 26.44 -15.18
C ALA A 38 -19.22 25.88 -15.20
N PRO A 39 -18.18 26.73 -15.33
CA PRO A 39 -16.79 26.28 -15.26
C PRO A 39 -16.58 25.49 -13.97
N GLN A 40 -16.11 24.25 -14.09
CA GLN A 40 -15.82 23.43 -12.92
C GLN A 40 -14.78 24.10 -12.04
N ASP A 41 -15.08 24.18 -10.74
CA ASP A 41 -14.07 24.58 -9.78
C ASP A 41 -12.96 23.51 -9.68
N GLU A 42 -11.83 23.87 -9.05
CA GLU A 42 -10.70 22.96 -8.90
C GLU A 42 -11.07 21.70 -8.09
N VAL A 43 -12.01 21.81 -7.15
CA VAL A 43 -12.43 20.70 -6.28
C VAL A 43 -13.23 19.66 -7.06
N GLU A 44 -14.13 20.11 -7.95
CA GLU A 44 -14.90 19.25 -8.84
C GLU A 44 -14.01 18.52 -9.84
N ARG A 45 -13.01 19.21 -10.41
CA ARG A 45 -12.02 18.59 -11.31
C ARG A 45 -11.21 17.52 -10.58
N GLN A 46 -10.75 17.79 -9.37
CA GLN A 46 -10.02 16.81 -8.55
C GLN A 46 -10.89 15.60 -8.23
N ARG A 47 -12.15 15.81 -7.82
CA ARG A 47 -13.09 14.71 -7.54
C ARG A 47 -13.36 13.86 -8.79
N ALA A 48 -13.56 14.47 -9.95
CA ALA A 48 -13.76 13.74 -11.21
C ALA A 48 -12.52 12.90 -11.57
N ALA A 49 -11.33 13.45 -11.39
CA ALA A 49 -10.06 12.75 -11.61
C ALA A 49 -9.91 11.54 -10.66
N ASP A 50 -10.22 11.70 -9.37
CA ASP A 50 -10.12 10.61 -8.40
C ASP A 50 -11.18 9.52 -8.65
N LEU A 51 -12.40 9.90 -9.03
CA LEU A 51 -13.44 8.95 -9.45
C LEU A 51 -13.02 8.15 -10.70
N ALA A 52 -12.37 8.78 -11.67
CA ALA A 52 -11.89 8.09 -12.87
C ALA A 52 -10.80 7.07 -12.55
N VAL A 53 -9.90 7.39 -11.60
CA VAL A 53 -8.84 6.47 -11.16
C VAL A 53 -9.42 5.34 -10.31
N TRP A 54 -10.39 5.64 -9.45
CA TRP A 54 -11.14 4.65 -8.71
C TRP A 54 -11.82 3.64 -9.65
N ALA A 55 -12.55 4.13 -10.66
CA ALA A 55 -13.22 3.28 -11.65
C ALA A 55 -12.23 2.41 -12.44
N LEU A 56 -11.07 2.96 -12.83
CA LEU A 56 -10.00 2.20 -13.47
C LEU A 56 -9.44 1.10 -12.56
N GLY A 57 -9.23 1.43 -11.28
CA GLY A 57 -8.73 0.50 -10.29
C GLY A 57 -9.70 -0.66 -10.04
N GLU A 58 -10.99 -0.36 -9.89
CA GLU A 58 -12.05 -1.36 -9.73
C GLU A 58 -12.21 -2.24 -10.99
N GLU A 59 -12.14 -1.66 -12.20
CA GLU A 59 -12.13 -2.42 -13.47
C GLU A 59 -10.99 -3.45 -13.48
N LEU A 60 -9.78 -3.03 -13.12
CA LEU A 60 -8.59 -3.89 -13.16
C LEU A 60 -8.54 -4.87 -11.98
N ALA A 61 -9.10 -4.51 -10.82
CA ALA A 61 -9.18 -5.37 -9.64
C ALA A 61 -10.05 -6.62 -9.87
N GLY A 62 -10.90 -6.62 -10.91
CA GLY A 62 -11.63 -7.81 -11.35
C GLY A 62 -10.72 -8.95 -11.84
N ASN A 63 -9.47 -8.67 -12.21
CA ASN A 63 -8.49 -9.71 -12.54
C ASN A 63 -7.96 -10.38 -11.26
N PRO A 64 -8.04 -11.71 -11.11
CA PRO A 64 -7.64 -12.40 -9.88
C PRO A 64 -6.14 -12.31 -9.59
N ARG A 65 -5.30 -11.94 -10.56
CA ARG A 65 -3.85 -11.72 -10.39
C ARG A 65 -3.51 -10.27 -10.03
N ALA A 66 -4.49 -9.36 -10.07
CA ALA A 66 -4.28 -7.93 -9.83
C ALA A 66 -4.26 -7.65 -8.33
N TRP A 67 -3.09 -7.34 -7.79
CA TRP A 67 -2.92 -6.80 -6.44
C TRP A 67 -2.65 -5.30 -6.47
N TYR A 68 -1.88 -4.79 -7.45
CA TYR A 68 -1.51 -3.37 -7.48
C TYR A 68 -2.71 -2.42 -7.66
N PRO A 69 -3.69 -2.70 -8.55
CA PRO A 69 -4.91 -1.90 -8.63
C PRO A 69 -5.69 -1.83 -7.30
N LEU A 70 -5.69 -2.90 -6.50
CA LEU A 70 -6.32 -2.89 -5.18
C LEU A 70 -5.61 -1.94 -4.21
N ILE A 71 -4.27 -1.86 -4.27
CA ILE A 71 -3.48 -0.90 -3.49
C ILE A 71 -3.84 0.54 -3.89
N GLU A 72 -3.96 0.81 -5.20
CA GLU A 72 -4.26 2.15 -5.67
C GLU A 72 -5.69 2.60 -5.34
N VAL A 73 -6.68 1.69 -5.39
CA VAL A 73 -8.02 2.00 -4.89
C VAL A 73 -8.01 2.22 -3.38
N ALA A 74 -7.31 1.37 -2.62
CA ALA A 74 -7.15 1.55 -1.18
C ALA A 74 -6.52 2.90 -0.83
N ARG A 75 -5.56 3.39 -1.64
CA ARG A 75 -4.93 4.70 -1.45
C ARG A 75 -5.93 5.86 -1.56
N LEU A 76 -6.91 5.75 -2.45
CA LEU A 76 -7.97 6.75 -2.60
C LEU A 76 -8.97 6.70 -1.43
N SER A 77 -9.17 5.53 -0.83
CA SER A 77 -10.22 5.32 0.17
C SER A 77 -9.75 5.30 1.63
N VAL A 78 -8.44 5.27 1.90
CA VAL A 78 -7.88 5.01 3.24
C VAL A 78 -8.39 5.95 4.35
N ARG A 79 -8.79 7.18 3.99
CA ARG A 79 -9.32 8.18 4.94
C ARG A 79 -10.85 8.18 5.05
N ASP A 80 -11.55 7.65 4.06
CA ASP A 80 -13.00 7.83 3.90
C ASP A 80 -13.79 6.50 3.99
N ASP A 81 -13.17 5.37 3.68
CA ASP A 81 -13.75 4.02 3.73
C ASP A 81 -12.74 3.04 4.34
N HIS A 82 -12.71 3.01 5.66
CA HIS A 82 -11.76 2.19 6.43
C HIS A 82 -11.94 0.69 6.17
N GLU A 83 -13.18 0.17 6.26
CA GLU A 83 -13.46 -1.25 6.09
C GLU A 83 -13.15 -1.72 4.67
N GLY A 84 -13.57 -0.96 3.66
CA GLY A 84 -13.28 -1.29 2.27
C GLY A 84 -11.79 -1.18 1.95
N THR A 85 -11.06 -0.28 2.59
CA THR A 85 -9.60 -0.21 2.49
C THR A 85 -8.96 -1.50 3.02
N LEU A 86 -9.28 -1.92 4.25
CA LEU A 86 -8.71 -3.13 4.84
C LEU A 86 -9.04 -4.39 4.03
N ARG A 87 -10.27 -4.49 3.50
CA ARG A 87 -10.69 -5.61 2.64
C ARG A 87 -9.84 -5.67 1.37
N ARG A 88 -9.65 -4.53 0.68
CA ARG A 88 -8.83 -4.46 -0.54
C ARG A 88 -7.37 -4.81 -0.26
N LEU A 89 -6.80 -4.32 0.84
CA LEU A 89 -5.41 -4.63 1.21
C LEU A 89 -5.21 -6.11 1.57
N THR A 90 -6.17 -6.71 2.27
CA THR A 90 -6.18 -8.15 2.55
C THR A 90 -6.18 -8.96 1.25
N THR A 91 -7.12 -8.67 0.34
CA THR A 91 -7.18 -9.32 -0.97
C THR A 91 -5.91 -9.10 -1.80
N ALA A 92 -5.29 -7.92 -1.74
CA ALA A 92 -4.04 -7.65 -2.42
C ALA A 92 -2.90 -8.53 -1.89
N ALA A 93 -2.78 -8.66 -0.56
CA ALA A 93 -1.78 -9.52 0.07
C ALA A 93 -1.99 -11.00 -0.26
N GLU A 94 -3.24 -11.47 -0.36
CA GLU A 94 -3.55 -12.85 -0.74
C GLU A 94 -3.21 -13.17 -2.21
N ARG A 95 -3.32 -12.17 -3.10
CA ARG A 95 -3.04 -12.32 -4.54
C ARG A 95 -1.56 -12.24 -4.88
N ASP A 96 -0.73 -11.75 -3.96
CA ASP A 96 0.70 -11.58 -4.17
C ASP A 96 1.54 -12.51 -3.28
N PRO A 97 2.03 -13.64 -3.81
CA PRO A 97 2.88 -14.56 -3.06
C PRO A 97 4.27 -14.00 -2.75
N SER A 98 4.69 -12.89 -3.37
CA SER A 98 6.00 -12.29 -3.14
C SER A 98 6.04 -11.38 -1.90
N GLY A 99 4.87 -10.89 -1.46
CA GLY A 99 4.75 -9.96 -0.34
C GLY A 99 4.98 -8.48 -0.69
N GLN A 100 5.18 -8.11 -1.96
CA GLN A 100 5.23 -6.73 -2.43
C GLN A 100 3.92 -5.96 -2.14
N ALA A 101 2.76 -6.58 -2.37
CA ALA A 101 1.46 -6.01 -2.03
C ALA A 101 1.34 -5.75 -0.53
N LEU A 102 1.89 -6.66 0.28
CA LEU A 102 1.90 -6.51 1.73
C LEU A 102 2.78 -5.33 2.14
N VAL A 103 3.98 -5.16 1.58
CA VAL A 103 4.83 -3.97 1.81
C VAL A 103 4.05 -2.69 1.49
N ALA A 104 3.44 -2.62 0.31
CA ALA A 104 2.70 -1.44 -0.12
C ALA A 104 1.48 -1.13 0.78
N GLY A 105 0.75 -2.17 1.20
CA GLY A 105 -0.40 -2.04 2.11
C GLY A 105 0.00 -1.58 3.51
N LEU A 106 1.09 -2.14 4.07
CA LEU A 106 1.61 -1.72 5.37
C LEU A 106 2.09 -0.26 5.35
N ALA A 107 2.86 0.11 4.32
CA ALA A 107 3.32 1.49 4.14
C ALA A 107 2.15 2.47 3.99
N LEU A 108 1.09 2.08 3.26
CA LEU A 108 -0.11 2.88 3.12
C LEU A 108 -0.79 3.13 4.48
N LEU A 109 -1.08 2.08 5.24
CA LEU A 109 -1.74 2.17 6.54
C LEU A 109 -0.91 3.00 7.53
N ARG A 110 0.41 2.81 7.58
CA ARG A 110 1.31 3.63 8.39
C ARG A 110 1.26 5.11 8.00
N SER A 111 1.36 5.41 6.70
CA SER A 111 1.29 6.80 6.20
C SER A 111 -0.06 7.48 6.49
N ALA A 112 -1.13 6.69 6.67
CA ALA A 112 -2.44 7.16 7.06
C ALA A 112 -2.63 7.26 8.60
N GLY A 113 -1.59 7.01 9.40
CA GLY A 113 -1.66 7.05 10.86
C GLY A 113 -2.37 5.84 11.47
N GLN A 114 -2.38 4.70 10.77
CA GLN A 114 -3.04 3.46 11.21
C GLN A 114 -2.01 2.33 11.45
N PRO A 115 -0.99 2.52 12.32
CA PRO A 115 0.06 1.52 12.53
C PRO A 115 -0.45 0.23 13.17
N VAL A 116 -1.48 0.29 14.02
CA VAL A 116 -2.11 -0.90 14.61
C VAL A 116 -2.77 -1.79 13.56
N GLU A 117 -3.43 -1.18 12.58
CA GLU A 117 -4.06 -1.90 11.46
C GLU A 117 -3.01 -2.49 10.52
N ALA A 118 -1.89 -1.78 10.31
CA ALA A 118 -0.74 -2.32 9.60
C ALA A 118 -0.23 -3.59 10.29
N LEU A 119 -0.07 -3.58 11.62
CA LEU A 119 0.33 -4.78 12.37
C LEU A 119 -0.69 -5.91 12.21
N GLY A 120 -1.99 -5.61 12.29
CA GLY A 120 -3.06 -6.60 12.09
C GLY A 120 -2.98 -7.28 10.72
N LEU A 121 -2.84 -6.48 9.65
CA LEU A 121 -2.68 -6.99 8.29
C LEU A 121 -1.41 -7.85 8.16
N GLY A 122 -0.28 -7.34 8.65
CA GLY A 122 1.02 -7.99 8.50
C GLY A 122 1.16 -9.29 9.29
N VAL A 123 0.66 -9.37 10.53
CA VAL A 123 0.68 -10.61 11.33
C VAL A 123 -0.13 -11.72 10.65
N GLY A 124 -1.24 -11.39 10.00
CA GLY A 124 -2.09 -12.38 9.32
C GLY A 124 -1.50 -12.92 8.01
N HIS A 125 -0.62 -12.16 7.34
CA HIS A 125 -0.24 -12.46 5.95
C HIS A 125 1.26 -12.58 5.72
N TRP A 126 2.11 -12.14 6.65
CA TRP A 126 3.56 -12.21 6.45
C TRP A 126 4.08 -13.64 6.55
N ARG A 127 4.83 -14.07 5.53
CA ARG A 127 5.55 -15.35 5.51
C ARG A 127 7.05 -15.10 5.39
N PRO A 128 7.80 -15.03 6.51
CA PRO A 128 9.21 -14.63 6.50
C PRO A 128 10.16 -15.47 5.63
N ARG A 129 9.76 -16.69 5.26
CA ARG A 129 10.54 -17.60 4.41
C ARG A 129 10.30 -17.39 2.91
N GLU A 130 9.16 -16.80 2.56
CA GLU A 130 8.65 -16.69 1.18
C GLU A 130 8.64 -15.23 0.71
N HIS A 131 8.24 -14.31 1.59
CA HIS A 131 8.04 -12.92 1.25
C HIS A 131 9.34 -12.14 1.27
N VAL A 132 9.34 -11.03 0.54
CA VAL A 132 10.45 -10.09 0.53
C VAL A 132 10.76 -9.54 1.94
N PRO A 133 12.05 -9.38 2.30
CA PRO A 133 12.45 -8.93 3.64
C PRO A 133 11.89 -7.57 4.05
N GLU A 134 11.56 -6.72 3.09
CA GLU A 134 10.99 -5.38 3.28
C GLU A 134 9.66 -5.42 4.05
N VAL A 135 8.93 -6.53 4.07
CA VAL A 135 7.74 -6.67 4.93
C VAL A 135 8.13 -6.51 6.41
N ALA A 136 9.28 -7.04 6.82
CA ALA A 136 9.78 -6.91 8.19
C ALA A 136 10.09 -5.45 8.53
N ARG A 137 10.61 -4.67 7.58
CA ARG A 137 10.88 -3.24 7.76
C ARG A 137 9.59 -2.51 8.12
N GLU A 138 8.55 -2.70 7.32
CA GLU A 138 7.27 -2.05 7.55
C GLU A 138 6.63 -2.48 8.87
N LEU A 139 6.72 -3.77 9.24
CA LEU A 139 6.24 -4.27 10.52
C LEU A 139 6.98 -3.71 11.73
N VAL A 140 8.31 -3.57 11.64
CA VAL A 140 9.13 -2.97 12.71
C VAL A 140 8.76 -1.51 12.88
N LEU A 141 8.63 -0.78 11.78
CA LEU A 141 8.28 0.63 11.84
C LEU A 141 6.84 0.84 12.35
N ALA A 142 5.87 0.04 11.90
CA ALA A 142 4.51 0.04 12.46
C ALA A 142 4.52 -0.28 13.96
N SER A 143 5.35 -1.23 14.40
CA SER A 143 5.49 -1.59 15.81
C SER A 143 6.01 -0.42 16.64
N ILE A 144 7.01 0.30 16.13
CA ILE A 144 7.56 1.50 16.79
C ILE A 144 6.50 2.60 16.87
N GLU A 145 5.82 2.89 15.77
CA GLU A 145 4.75 3.91 15.69
C GLU A 145 3.56 3.59 16.61
N ALA A 146 3.24 2.31 16.79
CA ALA A 146 2.22 1.85 17.73
C ALA A 146 2.70 1.78 19.20
N GLY A 147 3.95 2.10 19.50
CA GLY A 147 4.50 2.01 20.85
C GLY A 147 4.69 0.57 21.35
N ARG A 148 4.96 -0.38 20.45
CA ARG A 148 5.08 -1.83 20.71
C ARG A 148 6.50 -2.34 20.43
N PRO A 149 7.55 -1.87 21.14
CA PRO A 149 8.93 -2.22 20.85
C PRO A 149 9.25 -3.72 21.00
N LEU A 150 8.51 -4.44 21.84
CA LEU A 150 8.65 -5.90 21.96
C LEU A 150 8.28 -6.63 20.67
N GLU A 151 7.23 -6.17 19.97
CA GLU A 151 6.82 -6.75 18.69
C GLU A 151 7.82 -6.43 17.59
N ALA A 152 8.37 -5.21 17.59
CA ALA A 152 9.48 -4.86 16.71
C ALA A 152 10.65 -5.84 16.86
N LYS A 153 11.04 -6.21 18.10
CA LYS A 153 12.09 -7.22 18.34
C LYS A 153 11.73 -8.58 17.76
N GLN A 154 10.46 -8.98 17.88
CA GLN A 154 9.98 -10.26 17.32
C GLN A 154 10.02 -10.25 15.79
N HIS A 155 9.62 -9.15 15.14
CA HIS A 155 9.70 -9.02 13.68
C HIS A 155 11.15 -9.02 13.17
N ILE A 156 12.08 -8.35 13.87
CA ILE A 156 13.51 -8.43 13.57
C ILE A 156 14.01 -9.87 13.69
N ALA A 157 13.65 -10.58 14.77
CA ALA A 157 14.03 -11.97 14.95
C ALA A 157 13.43 -12.89 13.89
N ALA A 158 12.25 -12.60 13.35
CA ALA A 158 11.63 -13.40 12.30
C ALA A 158 12.36 -13.31 10.94
N LEU A 159 13.19 -12.27 10.70
CA LEU A 159 14.14 -12.27 9.58
C LEU A 159 15.11 -13.45 9.67
N ASP A 160 15.31 -13.98 10.88
CA ASP A 160 16.06 -15.21 11.10
C ASP A 160 15.29 -16.49 10.68
N LEU A 161 14.29 -16.37 9.81
CA LEU A 161 13.68 -17.50 9.11
C LEU A 161 13.92 -17.43 7.59
N HIS A 162 14.33 -16.27 7.05
CA HIS A 162 14.54 -16.07 5.63
C HIS A 162 15.65 -17.02 5.08
N PRO A 163 15.50 -17.64 3.90
CA PRO A 163 16.48 -18.60 3.39
C PRO A 163 17.84 -17.96 3.07
N ASP A 164 17.85 -16.73 2.55
CA ASP A 164 19.07 -15.99 2.28
C ASP A 164 19.42 -15.06 3.45
N ARG A 165 20.29 -15.53 4.35
CA ARG A 165 20.74 -14.75 5.51
C ARG A 165 21.70 -13.63 5.17
N LYS A 166 22.48 -13.78 4.10
CA LYS A 166 23.44 -12.76 3.70
C LYS A 166 22.72 -11.56 3.11
N ALA A 167 21.66 -11.80 2.33
CA ALA A 167 20.83 -10.74 1.77
C ALA A 167 20.10 -9.92 2.85
N VAL A 168 19.61 -10.56 3.93
CA VAL A 168 18.84 -9.86 4.98
C VAL A 168 19.68 -9.26 6.10
N ALA A 169 20.97 -9.61 6.21
CA ALA A 169 21.82 -9.12 7.29
C ALA A 169 21.92 -7.58 7.35
N PRO A 170 22.12 -6.84 6.24
CA PRO A 170 22.14 -5.37 6.27
C PRO A 170 20.82 -4.78 6.76
N LEU A 171 19.69 -5.34 6.31
CA LEU A 171 18.37 -4.90 6.75
C LEU A 171 18.18 -5.15 8.25
N ARG A 172 18.59 -6.32 8.75
CA ARG A 172 18.50 -6.64 10.17
C ARG A 172 19.30 -5.66 11.03
N GLU A 173 20.52 -5.33 10.62
CA GLU A 173 21.36 -4.34 11.31
C GLU A 173 20.74 -2.95 11.32
N GLU A 174 20.16 -2.54 10.20
CA GLU A 174 19.42 -1.29 10.09
C GLU A 174 18.24 -1.24 11.07
N LEU A 175 17.39 -2.26 11.07
CA LEU A 175 16.20 -2.30 11.92
C LEU A 175 16.52 -2.36 13.41
N VAL A 176 17.60 -3.05 13.81
CA VAL A 176 18.08 -3.04 15.19
C VAL A 176 18.47 -1.63 15.63
N ARG A 177 19.15 -0.87 14.76
CA ARG A 177 19.53 0.52 15.03
C ARG A 177 18.32 1.42 15.14
N THR A 178 17.39 1.33 14.19
CA THR A 178 16.14 2.11 14.20
C THR A 178 15.33 1.88 15.48
N LEU A 179 15.23 0.62 15.92
CA LEU A 179 14.54 0.29 17.17
C LEU A 179 15.26 0.88 18.39
N ALA A 180 16.59 0.79 18.45
CA ALA A 180 17.36 1.35 19.56
C ALA A 180 17.22 2.88 19.66
N GLU A 181 17.21 3.59 18.53
CA GLU A 181 16.98 5.03 18.47
C GLU A 181 15.57 5.40 18.94
N ALA A 182 14.56 4.62 18.55
CA ALA A 182 13.19 4.81 19.00
C ALA A 182 13.04 4.57 20.51
N GLU A 183 13.66 3.53 21.06
CA GLU A 183 13.62 3.23 22.51
C GLU A 183 14.23 4.36 23.35
N GLN A 184 15.28 5.03 22.87
CA GLN A 184 15.89 6.19 23.56
C GLN A 184 15.00 7.45 23.55
N SER A 185 14.08 7.54 22.60
CA SER A 185 13.19 8.70 22.43
C SER A 185 11.89 8.60 23.25
N ILE A 186 11.61 7.42 23.83
CA ILE A 186 10.44 7.20 24.71
C ILE A 186 10.80 7.69 26.12
N PRO A 187 10.16 8.75 26.65
CA PRO A 187 10.44 9.21 28.00
C PRO A 187 9.90 8.17 29.00
N GLY A 188 10.78 7.50 29.76
CA GLY A 188 10.36 6.63 30.87
C GLY A 188 11.02 5.25 31.01
N THR A 189 12.24 5.06 30.52
CA THR A 189 13.18 4.02 31.02
C THR A 189 14.40 4.69 31.61
#